data_AF-A0AAW0Y3E2-F1
#
_entry.id   AF-A0AAW0Y3E2-F1
#
_cell.length_a   1.000
_cell.length_b   1.000
_cell.length_c   1.000
_cell.angle_alpha   90.00
_cell.angle_beta   90.00
_cell.angle_gamma   90.00
#
_symmetry.space_group_name_H-M   'P 1'
#
loop_
_entity.id
_entity.type
_entity.pdbx_description
1 polymer ?
#
loop_
_entity_poly.entity_id
_entity_poly.type
_entity_poly.pdbx_seq_one_letter_code
_entity_poly.pdbx_strand_id
1 'polypeptide(L)'
;ITQRSKMAESNECFNIGSTVSCKTCFNEELQGEVVAFDPHVKLLTLKAAASSGRASLCDIRMVNLSYVSHVTVLREAAGSPLPSLPSLNLAKLNSRAKRSIEEKQRLIQAMQSGVSPDGQKLFLTICKT
;
A
#
# COMPACT_ATOMS: atom_id res chain seq x y z
N ILE A 1 -35.40 9.29 9.02
CA ILE A 1 -34.82 9.62 7.69
C ILE A 1 -33.96 8.44 7.28
N THR A 2 -34.52 7.56 6.45
CA THR A 2 -33.89 6.29 6.06
C THR A 2 -32.78 6.58 5.06
N GLN A 3 -31.52 6.42 5.48
CA GLN A 3 -30.36 6.57 4.60
C GLN A 3 -30.41 5.43 3.57
N ARG A 4 -30.68 5.77 2.30
CA ARG A 4 -30.62 4.82 1.18
C ARG A 4 -29.16 4.41 1.01
N SER A 5 -28.83 3.16 1.32
CA SER A 5 -27.57 2.54 0.91
C SER A 5 -27.55 2.45 -0.62
N LYS A 6 -26.67 3.23 -1.27
CA LYS A 6 -26.45 3.15 -2.71
C LYS A 6 -25.43 2.04 -2.97
N MET A 7 -25.82 1.01 -3.71
CA MET A 7 -24.90 -0.04 -4.16
C MET A 7 -24.09 0.50 -5.32
N ALA A 8 -22.76 0.48 -5.23
CA ALA A 8 -21.90 0.88 -6.33
C ALA A 8 -21.68 -0.31 -7.26
N GLU A 9 -22.14 -0.19 -8.50
CA GLU A 9 -21.81 -1.14 -9.56
C GLU A 9 -20.34 -1.00 -9.96
N SER A 10 -19.74 -2.05 -10.54
CA SER A 10 -18.31 -2.13 -10.87
C SER A 10 -17.79 -1.06 -11.86
N ASN A 11 -18.67 -0.19 -12.36
CA ASN A 11 -18.35 0.94 -13.25
C ASN A 11 -18.56 2.32 -12.58
N GLU A 12 -19.02 2.40 -11.32
CA GLU A 12 -19.09 3.67 -10.61
C GLU A 12 -17.69 4.10 -10.13
N CYS A 13 -17.28 5.32 -10.51
CA CYS A 13 -16.04 5.92 -10.02
C CYS A 13 -16.17 6.23 -8.53
N PHE A 14 -15.28 5.67 -7.70
CA PHE A 14 -15.21 6.02 -6.28
C PHE A 14 -14.50 7.36 -6.11
N ASN A 15 -15.21 8.36 -5.57
CA ASN A 15 -14.62 9.66 -5.28
C ASN A 15 -13.55 9.53 -4.18
N ILE A 16 -12.34 10.01 -4.47
CA ILE A 16 -11.26 10.11 -3.47
C ILE A 16 -11.75 10.94 -2.28
N GLY A 17 -11.51 10.47 -1.06
CA GLY A 17 -11.99 11.08 0.17
C GLY A 17 -13.35 10.57 0.65
N SER A 18 -14.03 9.72 -0.12
CA SER A 18 -15.24 9.02 0.33
C SER A 18 -14.89 7.89 1.27
N THR A 19 -15.78 7.57 2.22
CA THR A 19 -15.66 6.39 3.06
C THR A 19 -16.54 5.29 2.50
N VAL A 20 -15.96 4.11 2.28
CA VAL A 20 -16.65 2.95 1.72
C VAL A 20 -16.45 1.72 2.61
N SER A 21 -17.40 0.79 2.54
CA SER A 21 -17.27 -0.57 3.06
C SER A 21 -17.27 -1.56 1.90
N CYS A 22 -16.35 -2.51 1.94
CA CYS A 22 -16.18 -3.57 0.94
C CYS A 22 -16.32 -4.92 1.62
N LYS A 23 -17.07 -5.83 1.03
CA LYS A 23 -17.20 -7.21 1.52
C LYS A 23 -16.45 -8.16 0.60
N THR A 24 -15.33 -8.72 1.07
CA THR A 24 -14.48 -9.62 0.26
C THR A 24 -15.19 -10.96 -0.03
N CYS A 25 -14.65 -11.73 -0.96
CA CYS A 25 -15.10 -13.10 -1.24
C CYS A 25 -14.92 -14.07 -0.05
N PHE A 26 -14.15 -13.67 0.99
CA PHE A 26 -14.01 -14.40 2.25
C PHE A 26 -14.98 -13.93 3.33
N ASN A 27 -15.99 -13.13 2.97
CA ASN A 27 -16.96 -12.55 3.90
C ASN A 27 -16.34 -11.55 4.91
N GLU A 28 -15.11 -11.09 4.67
CA GLU A 28 -14.46 -10.07 5.50
C GLU A 28 -14.94 -8.67 5.10
N GLU A 29 -15.27 -7.84 6.08
CA GLU A 29 -15.62 -6.44 5.86
C GLU A 29 -14.39 -5.53 6.03
N LEU A 30 -14.10 -4.78 4.97
CA LEU A 30 -13.04 -3.78 4.92
C LEU A 30 -13.68 -2.41 4.80
N GLN A 31 -13.42 -1.53 5.76
CA GLN A 31 -13.88 -0.15 5.72
C GLN A 31 -12.69 0.81 5.68
N GLY A 32 -12.81 1.87 4.87
CA GLY A 32 -11.79 2.91 4.84
C GLY A 32 -12.15 4.08 3.94
N GLU A 33 -11.31 5.10 3.98
CA GLU A 33 -11.34 6.25 3.08
C GLU A 33 -10.66 5.90 1.75
N VAL A 34 -11.31 6.21 0.63
CA VAL A 34 -10.76 6.01 -0.71
C VAL A 34 -9.62 7.00 -0.94
N VAL A 35 -8.41 6.51 -1.14
CA VAL A 35 -7.23 7.35 -1.44
C VAL A 35 -6.81 7.26 -2.90
N ALA A 36 -7.14 6.16 -3.58
CA ALA A 36 -6.92 5.97 -5.00
C ALA A 36 -7.89 4.92 -5.54
N PHE A 37 -8.25 5.07 -6.81
CA PHE A 37 -9.06 4.10 -7.54
C PHE A 37 -8.55 4.00 -8.97
N ASP A 38 -8.22 2.79 -9.41
CA ASP A 38 -7.89 2.49 -10.79
C ASP A 38 -9.04 1.65 -11.41
N PRO A 39 -9.84 2.24 -12.32
CA PRO A 39 -10.95 1.54 -12.93
C PRO A 39 -10.50 0.46 -13.92
N HIS A 40 -9.32 0.58 -14.54
CA HIS A 40 -8.85 -0.36 -15.55
C HIS A 40 -8.50 -1.71 -14.94
N VAL A 41 -7.75 -1.71 -13.83
CA VAL A 41 -7.39 -2.95 -13.10
C VAL A 41 -8.35 -3.26 -11.95
N LYS A 42 -9.43 -2.46 -11.80
CA LYS A 42 -10.43 -2.61 -10.74
C LYS A 42 -9.82 -2.65 -9.34
N LEU A 43 -8.90 -1.72 -9.08
CA LEU A 43 -8.12 -1.67 -7.84
C LEU A 43 -8.52 -0.46 -7.01
N LEU A 44 -8.99 -0.71 -5.79
CA LEU A 44 -9.40 0.31 -4.84
C LEU A 44 -8.40 0.37 -3.69
N THR A 45 -7.86 1.55 -3.41
CA THR A 45 -6.94 1.75 -2.28
C THR A 45 -7.67 2.47 -1.15
N LEU A 46 -7.69 1.84 0.02
CA LEU A 46 -8.36 2.32 1.22
C LEU A 46 -7.34 2.68 2.30
N LYS A 47 -7.59 3.78 2.99
CA LYS A 47 -6.91 4.19 4.21
C LYS A 47 -7.82 3.95 5.41
N ALA A 48 -7.30 3.24 6.41
CA ALA A 48 -7.97 2.99 7.67
C ALA A 48 -7.09 3.41 8.85
N ALA A 49 -7.69 3.52 10.04
CA ALA A 49 -6.93 3.67 11.27
C ALA A 49 -5.94 2.52 11.44
N ALA A 50 -4.77 2.79 12.03
CA ALA A 50 -3.77 1.75 12.20
C ALA A 50 -4.29 0.62 13.10
N SER A 51 -4.21 -0.61 12.61
CA SER A 51 -4.49 -1.83 13.40
C SER A 51 -3.62 -1.94 14.65
N SER A 52 -2.44 -1.30 14.65
CA SER A 52 -1.55 -1.23 15.81
C SER A 52 -2.02 -0.28 16.93
N GLY A 53 -3.10 0.48 16.73
CA GLY A 53 -3.59 1.49 17.69
C GLY A 53 -2.77 2.78 17.77
N ARG A 54 -1.65 2.88 17.04
CA ARG A 54 -0.82 4.09 17.00
C ARG A 54 -1.46 5.16 16.12
N ALA A 55 -1.90 6.25 16.73
CA ALA A 55 -2.60 7.35 16.05
C ALA A 55 -1.77 8.08 14.97
N SER A 56 -0.44 8.00 15.03
CA SER A 56 0.45 8.60 14.02
C SER A 56 0.59 7.75 12.74
N LEU A 57 0.00 6.56 12.72
CA LEU A 57 0.06 5.64 11.59
C LEU A 57 -1.34 5.39 11.00
N CYS A 58 -1.36 4.83 9.81
CA CYS A 58 -2.57 4.34 9.17
C CYS A 58 -2.28 3.05 8.41
N ASP A 59 -3.32 2.25 8.22
CA ASP A 59 -3.26 1.06 7.39
C ASP A 59 -3.70 1.44 5.97
N ILE A 60 -2.86 1.12 4.98
CA ILE A 60 -3.19 1.25 3.56
C ILE A 60 -3.49 -0.14 3.01
N ARG A 61 -4.69 -0.34 2.47
CA ARG A 61 -5.18 -1.62 1.95
C ARG A 61 -5.52 -1.47 0.48
N MET A 62 -4.99 -2.36 -0.35
CA MET A 62 -5.28 -2.42 -1.79
C MET A 62 -6.25 -3.58 -2.03
N VAL A 63 -7.43 -3.26 -2.55
CA VAL A 63 -8.55 -4.18 -2.72
C VAL A 63 -8.79 -4.39 -4.20
N ASN A 64 -8.62 -5.62 -4.67
CA ASN A 64 -9.02 -5.99 -6.02
C ASN A 64 -10.54 -6.22 -6.03
N LEU A 65 -11.27 -5.31 -6.68
CA LEU A 65 -12.74 -5.33 -6.71
C LEU A 65 -13.30 -6.52 -7.47
N SER A 66 -12.49 -7.25 -8.25
CA SER A 66 -12.91 -8.51 -8.87
C SER A 66 -13.18 -9.62 -7.84
N TYR A 67 -12.65 -9.49 -6.62
CA TYR A 67 -12.83 -10.42 -5.50
C TYR A 67 -13.65 -9.81 -4.35
N VAL A 68 -14.45 -8.79 -4.66
CA VAL A 68 -15.35 -8.14 -3.72
C VAL A 68 -16.78 -8.42 -4.17
N SER A 69 -17.59 -8.90 -3.23
CA SER A 69 -19.01 -9.16 -3.49
C SER A 69 -19.80 -7.86 -3.63
N HIS A 70 -19.59 -6.91 -2.70
CA HIS A 70 -20.32 -5.66 -2.63
C HIS A 70 -19.42 -4.52 -2.13
N VAL A 71 -19.62 -3.33 -2.70
CA VAL A 71 -19.06 -2.07 -2.19
C VAL A 71 -20.21 -1.11 -1.89
N THR A 72 -20.20 -0.55 -0.68
CA THR A 72 -21.20 0.40 -0.20
C THR A 72 -20.52 1.71 0.15
N VAL A 73 -20.99 2.81 -0.42
CA VAL A 73 -20.53 4.15 -0.03
C VAL A 73 -21.24 4.55 1.26
N LEU A 74 -20.46 4.73 2.33
CA LEU A 74 -20.96 5.12 3.65
C LEU A 74 -21.01 6.64 3.81
N ARG A 75 -20.03 7.34 3.22
CA ARG A 75 -19.93 8.79 3.24
C ARG A 75 -19.28 9.26 1.95
N GLU A 76 -19.94 10.16 1.23
CA GLU A 76 -19.35 10.84 0.08
C GLU A 76 -18.23 11.81 0.50
N ALA A 77 -17.26 12.02 -0.38
CA ALA A 77 -16.26 13.05 -0.21
C ALA A 77 -16.95 14.42 -0.10
N ALA A 78 -16.60 15.20 0.94
CA ALA A 78 -16.93 16.62 0.91
C ALA A 78 -16.11 17.23 -0.22
N GLY A 79 -16.72 18.05 -1.09
CA GLY A 79 -16.09 18.63 -2.28
C GLY A 79 -14.90 19.58 -2.02
N SER A 80 -14.25 19.49 -0.86
CA SER A 80 -13.00 20.17 -0.57
C SER A 80 -11.89 19.66 -1.49
N PRO A 81 -10.97 20.55 -1.93
CA PRO A 81 -9.83 20.14 -2.73
C PRO A 81 -8.98 19.12 -1.97
N LEU A 82 -8.55 18.08 -2.70
CA LEU A 82 -7.68 17.05 -2.16
C LEU A 82 -6.37 17.68 -1.66
N PRO A 83 -5.82 17.24 -0.52
CA PRO A 83 -4.55 17.73 -0.03
C PRO A 83 -3.44 17.45 -1.05
N SER A 84 -2.53 18.41 -1.23
CA SER A 84 -1.38 18.25 -2.11
C SER A 84 -0.49 17.11 -1.61
N LEU A 85 -0.08 16.23 -2.51
CA LEU A 85 0.87 15.17 -2.16
C LEU A 85 2.22 15.77 -1.72
N PRO A 86 2.87 15.18 -0.71
CA PRO A 86 4.19 15.63 -0.29
C PRO A 86 5.21 15.45 -1.42
N SER A 87 6.16 16.38 -1.51
CA SER A 87 7.23 16.28 -2.51
C SER A 87 8.11 15.05 -2.23
N LEU A 88 8.33 14.25 -3.28
CA LEU A 88 9.20 13.08 -3.20
C LEU A 88 10.66 13.50 -3.29
N ASN A 89 11.48 13.04 -2.35
CA ASN A 89 12.92 13.21 -2.43
C ASN A 89 13.52 12.14 -3.35
N LEU A 90 13.60 12.45 -4.64
CA LEU A 90 14.12 11.54 -5.67
C LEU A 90 15.59 11.15 -5.43
N ALA A 91 16.40 12.06 -4.88
CA ALA A 91 17.79 11.76 -4.55
C ALA A 91 17.89 10.65 -3.48
N LYS A 92 17.13 10.75 -2.39
CA LYS A 92 17.07 9.71 -1.35
C LYS A 92 16.53 8.39 -1.89
N LEU A 93 15.50 8.43 -2.75
CA LEU A 93 14.95 7.23 -3.40
C LEU A 93 16.00 6.52 -4.26
N ASN A 94 16.70 7.26 -5.11
CA ASN A 94 17.76 6.73 -5.97
C ASN A 94 18.93 6.17 -5.16
N SER A 95 19.35 6.85 -4.09
CA SER A 95 20.38 6.32 -3.19
C SER A 95 19.96 5.02 -2.51
N ARG A 96 18.70 4.88 -2.10
CA ARG A 96 18.18 3.61 -1.56
C ARG A 96 18.17 2.51 -2.62
N ALA A 97 17.77 2.82 -3.85
CA ALA A 97 17.76 1.86 -4.96
C ALA A 97 19.17 1.35 -5.27
N LYS A 98 20.15 2.28 -5.40
CA LYS A 98 21.56 1.94 -5.60
C LYS A 98 22.11 1.07 -4.47
N ARG A 99 21.86 1.47 -3.21
CA ARG A 99 22.28 0.70 -2.04
C ARG A 99 21.72 -0.73 -2.04
N SER A 100 20.46 -0.90 -2.42
CA SER A 100 19.83 -2.23 -2.51
C SER A 100 20.50 -3.11 -3.57
N ILE A 101 20.89 -2.53 -4.71
CA ILE A 101 21.62 -3.23 -5.77
C ILE A 101 23.02 -3.62 -5.29
N GLU A 102 23.76 -2.68 -4.71
CA GLU A 102 25.11 -2.91 -4.18
C GLU A 102 25.12 -3.98 -3.08
N GLU A 103 24.12 -3.98 -2.19
CA GLU A 103 23.98 -4.99 -1.13
C GLU A 103 23.76 -6.39 -1.72
N LYS A 104 22.91 -6.52 -2.74
CA LYS A 104 22.71 -7.79 -3.45
C LYS A 104 23.98 -8.25 -4.18
N GLN A 105 24.69 -7.32 -4.82
CA GLN A 105 25.96 -7.64 -5.49
C GLN A 105 27.02 -8.15 -4.50
N ARG A 106 27.12 -7.53 -3.32
CA ARG A 106 28.03 -7.99 -2.25
C ARG A 106 27.67 -9.38 -1.75
N LEU A 107 26.38 -9.68 -1.58
CA LEU A 107 25.91 -11.01 -1.21
C LEU A 107 26.31 -12.06 -2.26
N ILE A 108 26.09 -11.75 -3.54
CA ILE A 108 26.50 -12.63 -4.64
C ILE A 108 28.01 -12.88 -4.60
N GLN A 109 28.82 -11.83 -4.43
CA GLN A 109 30.28 -11.95 -4.34
C GLN A 109 30.73 -12.80 -3.15
N ALA A 110 30.11 -12.61 -1.98
CA ALA A 110 30.40 -13.40 -0.79
C ALA A 110 30.15 -14.91 -1.02
N MET A 111 29.18 -15.25 -1.87
CA MET A 111 28.79 -16.63 -2.19
C MET A 111 29.54 -17.22 -3.39
N GLN A 112 30.20 -16.40 -4.22
CA GLN A 112 30.82 -16.82 -5.49
C GLN A 112 32.12 -17.62 -5.34
N SER A 113 32.66 -17.71 -4.13
CA SER A 113 33.86 -18.46 -3.83
C SER A 113 33.48 -19.51 -2.78
N GLY A 114 34.05 -20.72 -2.81
CA GLY A 114 33.78 -21.82 -1.86
C GLY A 114 34.23 -21.52 -0.43
N VAL A 115 33.99 -20.30 0.03
CA VAL A 115 34.34 -19.68 1.30
C VAL A 115 33.43 -20.26 2.37
N SER A 116 34.03 -20.59 3.50
CA SER A 116 33.30 -21.06 4.67
C SER A 116 32.24 -20.04 5.12
N PRO A 117 31.17 -20.48 5.79
CA PRO A 117 30.15 -19.58 6.33
C PRO A 117 30.72 -18.45 7.20
N ASP A 118 31.79 -18.73 7.97
CA ASP A 118 32.47 -17.74 8.79
C ASP A 118 33.19 -16.68 7.96
N GLY A 119 33.83 -17.07 6.86
CA GLY A 119 34.47 -16.15 5.93
C GLY A 119 33.46 -15.24 5.23
N GLN A 120 32.29 -15.78 4.86
CA GLN A 120 31.19 -15.00 4.30
C GLN A 120 30.67 -13.96 5.32
N LYS A 121 30.47 -14.37 6.58
CA LYS A 121 30.02 -13.49 7.66
C LYS A 121 31.03 -12.37 7.94
N LEU A 122 32.33 -12.70 7.97
CA LEU A 122 33.39 -11.72 8.15
C LEU A 122 33.42 -10.71 7.00
N PHE A 123 33.40 -11.19 5.75
CA PHE A 123 33.38 -10.34 4.55
C PHE A 123 32.20 -9.38 4.55
N LEU A 124 30.99 -9.87 4.81
CA LEU A 124 29.78 -9.05 4.88
C LEU A 124 29.84 -8.02 6.01
N THR A 125 30.53 -8.33 7.11
CA THR A 125 30.71 -7.39 8.23
C THR A 125 31.66 -6.26 7.84
N ILE A 126 32.79 -6.58 7.20
CA ILE A 126 33.77 -5.59 6.73
C ILE A 126 33.18 -4.70 5.63
N CYS A 127 32.39 -5.24 4.71
CA CYS A 127 31.79 -4.41 3.66
C CYS A 127 30.70 -3.44 4.18
N LYS A 128 30.20 -3.63 5.40
CA LYS A 128 29.16 -2.77 6.00
C LYS A 128 29.73 -1.55 6.72
N THR A 129 31.01 -1.57 7.11
CA THR A 129 31.74 -0.43 7.67
C THR A 129 32.28 0.47 6.56
#